data_AF-A0A0J7K5Y5-F1
#
_entry.id   AF-A0A0J7K5Y5-F1
#
_cell.length_a   1.000
_cell.length_b   1.000
_cell.length_c   1.000
_cell.angle_alpha   90.00
_cell.angle_beta   90.00
_cell.angle_gamma   90.00
#
_symmetry.space_group_name_H-M   'P 1'
#
loop_
_entity.id
_entity.type
_entity.pdbx_description
1 polymer ?
#
loop_
_entity_poly.entity_id
_entity_poly.type
_entity_poly.pdbx_seq_one_letter_code
_entity_poly.pdbx_strand_id
1 'polypeptide(L)'
;MFVYEFPYTNEDRSLFMLIPSSMIPGAVVRRFPVVNGIICDLIERLSTEEGICTLRNLLESDTLSEDVSDFTKSPNFDLETYMPMRALLRDLGIEELVKPDAINLDSFFVDDDSVHFGNAVHRTHVKVTEEDTVAGAVNVIYTGQEDYHVLSSDCNKISQNYYFPYVWLIYDKQRRNVLFAGAFNKSRSLNCLPV
;
A
#
# COMPACT_ATOMS: atom_id res chain seq x y z
N MET A 1 -10.80 -13.79 1.57
CA MET A 1 -9.64 -12.96 1.92
C MET A 1 -9.16 -13.40 3.28
N PHE A 2 -7.86 -13.65 3.40
CA PHE A 2 -7.23 -13.86 4.70
C PHE A 2 -6.60 -12.55 5.17
N VAL A 3 -6.64 -12.32 6.47
CA VAL A 3 -5.99 -11.18 7.12
C VAL A 3 -5.04 -11.74 8.16
N TYR A 4 -3.76 -11.42 8.05
CA TYR A 4 -2.75 -11.72 9.05
C TYR A 4 -2.34 -10.43 9.73
N GLU A 5 -2.21 -10.48 11.05
CA GLU A 5 -1.70 -9.38 11.86
C GLU A 5 -0.32 -9.76 12.41
N PHE A 6 0.65 -8.86 12.24
CA PHE A 6 1.98 -8.92 12.82
C PHE A 6 2.15 -7.69 13.73
N PRO A 7 1.87 -7.81 15.04
CA PRO A 7 1.96 -6.70 15.98
C PRO A 7 3.42 -6.29 16.23
N TYR A 8 3.67 -4.99 16.36
CA TYR A 8 4.99 -4.48 16.73
C TYR A 8 5.18 -4.50 18.24
N THR A 9 6.38 -4.91 18.66
CA THR A 9 6.69 -5.10 20.09
C THR A 9 6.58 -3.77 20.84
N ASN A 10 5.75 -3.73 21.89
CA ASN A 10 5.51 -2.55 22.73
C ASN A 10 4.90 -1.33 22.00
N GLU A 11 4.24 -1.52 20.86
CA GLU A 11 3.54 -0.46 20.14
C GLU A 11 2.07 -0.85 19.88
N ASP A 12 1.16 0.14 19.88
CA ASP A 12 -0.23 -0.04 19.41
C ASP A 12 -0.30 0.00 17.87
N ARG A 13 0.65 -0.67 17.22
CA ARG A 13 0.79 -0.69 15.77
C ARG A 13 1.03 -2.11 15.29
N SER A 14 0.45 -2.42 14.14
CA SER A 14 0.60 -3.74 13.52
C SER A 14 0.75 -3.61 12.01
N LEU A 15 1.53 -4.53 11.44
CA LEU A 15 1.51 -4.81 10.02
C LEU A 15 0.38 -5.79 9.73
N PHE A 16 -0.54 -5.40 8.86
CA PHE A 16 -1.59 -6.27 8.36
C PHE A 16 -1.27 -6.72 6.94
N MET A 17 -1.46 -8.01 6.66
CA MET A 17 -1.40 -8.56 5.30
C MET A 17 -2.75 -9.11 4.90
N LEU A 18 -3.31 -8.57 3.82
CA LEU A 18 -4.58 -8.96 3.23
C LEU A 18 -4.29 -9.77 1.97
N ILE A 19 -4.59 -11.06 2.04
CA ILE A 19 -4.28 -11.98 0.95
C ILE A 19 -5.58 -12.34 0.23
N PRO A 20 -5.72 -12.01 -1.06
CA PRO A 20 -6.83 -12.50 -1.87
C PRO A 20 -6.78 -14.03 -1.93
N SER A 21 -7.86 -14.69 -1.53
CA SER A 21 -7.99 -16.14 -1.63
C SER A 21 -9.47 -16.52 -1.68
N SER A 22 -9.74 -17.59 -2.40
CA SER A 22 -11.01 -18.32 -2.38
C SER A 22 -10.82 -19.63 -1.61
N MET A 23 -11.69 -19.88 -0.63
CA MET A 23 -11.84 -21.23 -0.08
C MET A 23 -12.75 -22.03 -1.01
N ILE A 24 -12.32 -23.23 -1.39
CA ILE A 24 -13.20 -24.22 -2.01
C ILE A 24 -13.84 -25.02 -0.86
N PRO A 25 -15.18 -25.06 -0.73
CA PRO A 25 -15.82 -25.88 0.30
C PRO A 25 -15.37 -27.35 0.19
N GLY A 26 -14.82 -27.89 1.27
CA GLY A 26 -14.37 -29.29 1.35
C GLY A 26 -12.94 -29.58 0.86
N ALA A 27 -12.18 -28.58 0.39
CA ALA A 27 -10.77 -28.77 0.06
C ALA A 27 -9.86 -28.30 1.21
N VAL A 28 -8.89 -29.13 1.61
CA VAL A 28 -7.76 -28.74 2.48
C VAL A 28 -6.79 -27.80 1.76
N VAL A 29 -6.90 -27.71 0.43
CA VAL A 29 -5.97 -26.98 -0.43
C VAL A 29 -6.40 -25.53 -0.59
N ARG A 30 -5.60 -24.61 -0.05
CA ARG A 30 -5.70 -23.17 -0.29
C ARG A 30 -5.32 -22.89 -1.75
N ARG A 31 -6.21 -22.29 -2.54
CA ARG A 31 -5.85 -21.74 -3.85
C ARG A 31 -5.69 -20.22 -3.75
N PHE A 32 -4.52 -19.75 -4.18
CA PHE A 32 -4.30 -18.35 -4.54
C PHE A 32 -4.57 -18.25 -6.04
N PRO A 33 -5.67 -17.62 -6.47
CA PRO A 33 -5.98 -17.54 -7.88
C PRO A 33 -4.87 -16.79 -8.60
N VAL A 34 -4.24 -17.43 -9.59
CA VAL A 34 -3.31 -16.77 -10.52
C VAL A 34 -4.16 -16.09 -11.60
N VAL A 35 -4.86 -15.03 -11.20
CA VAL A 35 -5.74 -14.26 -12.10
C VAL A 35 -5.22 -12.82 -12.13
N ASN A 36 -4.98 -12.31 -13.34
CA ASN A 36 -4.66 -10.90 -13.55
C ASN A 36 -5.82 -10.05 -13.01
N GLY A 37 -5.53 -9.08 -12.15
CA GLY A 37 -6.54 -8.17 -11.59
C GLY A 37 -7.03 -8.52 -10.19
N ILE A 38 -6.61 -9.65 -9.60
CA ILE A 38 -7.11 -10.09 -8.28
C ILE A 38 -6.90 -9.05 -7.15
N ILE A 39 -5.83 -8.27 -7.23
CA ILE A 39 -5.56 -7.17 -6.29
C ILE A 39 -6.50 -6.00 -6.56
N CYS A 40 -6.77 -5.67 -7.82
CA CYS A 40 -7.74 -4.63 -8.18
C CYS A 40 -9.14 -5.03 -7.69
N ASP A 41 -9.58 -6.26 -7.95
CA ASP A 41 -10.86 -6.79 -7.46
C ASP A 41 -10.97 -6.70 -5.93
N LEU A 42 -9.87 -7.00 -5.23
CA LEU A 42 -9.82 -6.85 -3.78
C LEU A 42 -9.97 -5.39 -3.36
N ILE A 43 -9.23 -4.47 -3.97
CA ILE A 43 -9.29 -3.03 -3.68
C ILE A 43 -10.69 -2.47 -3.97
N GLU A 44 -11.28 -2.83 -5.11
CA GLU A 44 -12.64 -2.42 -5.49
C GLU A 44 -13.67 -2.89 -4.46
N ARG A 45 -13.58 -4.16 -4.03
CA ARG A 45 -14.45 -4.70 -2.99
C ARG A 45 -14.26 -3.99 -1.65
N LEU A 46 -13.02 -3.68 -1.26
CA LEU A 46 -12.70 -2.93 -0.04
C LEU A 46 -13.12 -1.45 -0.11
N SER A 47 -13.32 -0.92 -1.31
CA SER A 47 -13.78 0.47 -1.53
C SER A 47 -15.30 0.63 -1.39
N THR A 48 -16.05 -0.46 -1.25
CA THR A 48 -17.49 -0.42 -0.94
C THR A 48 -17.73 -0.09 0.54
N GLU A 49 -18.90 0.45 0.89
CA GLU A 49 -19.28 0.74 2.28
C GLU A 49 -19.23 -0.52 3.17
N GLU A 50 -19.77 -1.63 2.68
CA GLU A 50 -19.72 -2.93 3.37
C GLU A 50 -18.27 -3.42 3.52
N GLY A 51 -17.48 -3.34 2.45
CA GLY A 51 -16.09 -3.78 2.44
C GLY A 51 -15.20 -3.00 3.41
N ILE A 52 -15.31 -1.67 3.43
CA ILE A 52 -14.53 -0.83 4.34
C ILE A 52 -14.97 -0.98 5.79
N CYS A 53 -16.28 -1.17 6.05
CA CYS A 53 -16.78 -1.46 7.40
C CYS A 53 -16.27 -2.82 7.89
N THR A 54 -16.30 -3.84 7.03
CA THR A 54 -15.76 -5.16 7.34
C THR A 54 -14.26 -5.10 7.64
N LEU A 55 -13.50 -4.37 6.82
CA LEU A 55 -12.07 -4.17 7.05
C LEU A 55 -11.80 -3.47 8.39
N ARG A 56 -12.51 -2.38 8.69
CA ARG A 56 -12.34 -1.65 9.95
C ARG A 56 -12.60 -2.56 11.16
N ASN A 57 -13.68 -3.34 11.12
CA ASN A 57 -14.00 -4.28 12.19
C ASN A 57 -12.89 -5.34 12.37
N LEU A 58 -12.29 -5.83 11.28
CA LEU A 58 -11.18 -6.78 11.34
C LEU A 58 -9.90 -6.17 11.93
N LEU A 59 -9.57 -4.93 11.54
CA LEU A 59 -8.39 -4.22 12.05
C LEU A 59 -8.51 -3.85 13.54
N GLU A 60 -9.74 -3.67 14.03
CA GLU A 60 -10.06 -3.33 15.42
C GLU A 60 -10.32 -4.57 16.30
N SER A 61 -10.44 -5.77 15.71
CA SER A 61 -10.74 -6.97 16.48
C SER A 61 -9.50 -7.50 17.20
N ASP A 62 -9.61 -7.77 18.50
CA ASP A 62 -8.59 -8.45 19.30
C ASP A 62 -8.65 -9.99 19.16
N THR A 63 -9.56 -10.49 18.32
CA THR A 63 -9.68 -11.92 18.05
C THR A 63 -8.44 -12.39 17.27
N LEU A 64 -7.50 -13.01 17.98
CA LEU A 64 -6.50 -13.90 17.39
C LEU A 64 -7.25 -14.91 16.51
N SER A 65 -7.14 -14.76 15.19
CA SER A 65 -7.59 -15.81 14.27
C SER A 65 -6.86 -17.10 14.66
N GLU A 66 -7.63 -18.16 14.89
CA GLU A 66 -7.13 -19.49 15.27
C GLU A 66 -5.85 -19.86 14.51
N ASP A 67 -4.88 -20.42 15.24
CA ASP A 67 -3.55 -20.85 14.80
C ASP A 67 -3.55 -21.45 13.39
N VAL A 68 -3.33 -20.59 12.38
CA VAL A 68 -2.98 -21.03 11.04
C VAL A 68 -1.48 -21.18 11.00
N SER A 69 -1.02 -22.39 11.32
CA SER A 69 0.38 -22.83 11.37
C SER A 69 1.19 -22.67 10.07
N ASP A 70 0.57 -22.25 8.96
CA ASP A 70 1.19 -22.23 7.62
C ASP A 70 2.01 -20.96 7.33
N PHE A 71 1.84 -19.88 8.10
CA PHE A 71 2.51 -18.59 7.88
C PHE A 71 3.34 -18.13 9.09
N THR A 72 4.06 -19.07 9.72
CA THR A 72 4.90 -18.84 10.91
C THR A 72 6.09 -17.90 10.69
N LYS A 73 6.43 -17.55 9.45
CA LYS A 73 7.50 -16.58 9.16
C LYS A 73 6.90 -15.20 8.97
N SER A 74 7.43 -14.23 9.72
CA SER A 74 7.13 -12.81 9.51
C SER A 74 7.43 -12.41 8.06
N PRO A 75 6.63 -11.52 7.44
CA PRO A 75 7.00 -10.90 6.18
C PRO A 75 8.40 -10.34 6.23
N ASN A 76 9.14 -10.56 5.13
CA ASN A 76 10.38 -9.87 4.89
C ASN A 76 10.29 -9.26 3.49
N PHE A 77 10.31 -7.93 3.44
CA PHE A 77 10.39 -7.21 2.18
C PHE A 77 11.08 -5.86 2.33
N ASP A 78 11.69 -5.38 1.25
CA ASP A 78 12.29 -4.05 1.15
C ASP A 78 11.75 -3.43 -0.13
N LEU A 79 11.04 -2.31 0.01
CA LEU A 79 10.32 -1.62 -1.05
C LEU A 79 10.67 -0.14 -1.03
N GLU A 80 11.17 0.34 -2.16
CA GLU A 80 11.25 1.77 -2.45
C GLU A 80 10.29 2.11 -3.59
N THR A 81 9.48 3.17 -3.43
CA THR A 81 8.59 3.64 -4.51
C THR A 81 8.66 5.14 -4.68
N TYR A 82 8.47 5.55 -5.92
CA TYR A 82 8.38 6.95 -6.33
C TYR A 82 7.07 7.12 -7.07
N MET A 83 6.20 7.97 -6.53
CA MET A 83 4.86 8.18 -7.04
C MET A 83 4.73 9.63 -7.51
N PRO A 84 4.72 9.87 -8.83
CA PRO A 84 4.42 11.19 -9.37
C PRO A 84 2.98 11.60 -8.98
N MET A 85 2.84 12.73 -8.30
CA MET A 85 1.55 13.17 -7.76
C MET A 85 0.66 13.81 -8.82
N ARG A 86 1.23 14.38 -9.90
CA ARG A 86 0.45 15.05 -10.95
C ARG A 86 -0.66 14.18 -11.54
N ALA A 87 -0.36 12.93 -11.89
CA ALA A 87 -1.36 12.01 -12.43
C ALA A 87 -2.46 11.71 -11.40
N LEU A 88 -2.08 11.51 -10.14
CA LEU A 88 -3.04 11.23 -9.06
C LEU A 88 -3.93 12.41 -8.73
N LEU A 89 -3.38 13.63 -8.67
CA LEU A 89 -4.17 14.84 -8.42
C LEU A 89 -5.20 15.05 -9.53
N ARG A 90 -4.85 14.73 -10.78
CA ARG A 90 -5.80 14.73 -11.90
C ARG A 90 -6.87 13.67 -11.75
N ASP A 91 -6.49 12.43 -11.41
CA ASP A 91 -7.45 11.33 -11.25
C ASP A 91 -8.40 11.57 -10.03
N LEU A 92 -7.95 12.35 -9.04
CA LEU A 92 -8.76 12.82 -7.90
C LEU A 92 -9.61 14.06 -8.22
N GLY A 93 -9.52 14.63 -9.43
CA GLY A 93 -10.29 15.82 -9.83
C GLY A 93 -9.80 17.13 -9.21
N ILE A 94 -8.58 17.17 -8.67
CA ILE A 94 -7.96 18.33 -8.02
C ILE A 94 -6.72 18.83 -8.78
N GLU A 95 -6.70 18.63 -10.10
CA GLU A 95 -5.59 19.05 -10.97
C GLU A 95 -5.36 20.57 -11.00
N GLU A 96 -6.33 21.37 -10.55
CA GLU A 96 -6.20 22.83 -10.44
C GLU A 96 -5.02 23.25 -9.56
N LEU A 97 -4.62 22.42 -8.59
CA LEU A 97 -3.44 22.65 -7.74
C LEU A 97 -2.12 22.73 -8.54
N VAL A 98 -2.04 22.03 -9.67
CA VAL A 98 -0.83 21.93 -10.50
C VAL A 98 -0.97 22.69 -11.82
N LYS A 99 -2.11 23.36 -12.05
CA LYS A 99 -2.32 24.20 -13.22
C LYS A 99 -1.93 25.65 -12.92
N PRO A 100 -1.18 26.32 -13.82
CA PRO A 100 -0.97 27.75 -13.72
C PRO A 100 -2.31 28.49 -13.64
N ASP A 101 -2.38 29.50 -12.78
CA ASP A 101 -3.50 30.46 -12.67
C ASP A 101 -4.87 29.85 -12.33
N ALA A 102 -4.93 28.57 -11.95
CA ALA A 102 -6.20 27.90 -11.60
C ALA A 102 -6.61 28.10 -10.14
N ILE A 103 -5.64 28.30 -9.24
CA ILE A 103 -5.87 28.57 -7.82
C ILE A 103 -5.02 29.76 -7.40
N ASN A 104 -5.63 30.72 -6.70
CA ASN A 104 -4.90 31.82 -6.07
C ASN A 104 -4.17 31.26 -4.83
N LEU A 105 -2.85 31.15 -4.93
CA LEU A 105 -1.96 30.78 -3.83
C LEU A 105 -1.23 31.99 -3.24
N ASP A 106 -1.60 33.20 -3.64
CA ASP A 106 -0.89 34.46 -3.33
C ASP A 106 -0.85 34.70 -1.82
N SER A 107 -1.86 34.23 -1.07
CA SER A 107 -1.87 34.31 0.40
C SER A 107 -0.74 33.54 1.10
N PHE A 108 -0.05 32.63 0.41
CA PHE A 108 1.11 31.90 0.92
C PHE A 108 2.45 32.58 0.61
N PHE A 109 2.47 33.59 -0.26
CA PHE A 109 3.68 34.24 -0.75
C PHE A 109 3.59 35.76 -0.59
N VAL A 110 4.75 36.41 -0.46
CA VAL A 110 4.81 37.87 -0.18
C VAL A 110 4.65 38.69 -1.46
N ASP A 111 4.88 38.07 -2.62
CA ASP A 111 4.87 38.72 -3.94
C ASP A 111 3.66 38.28 -4.77
N ASP A 112 3.16 39.20 -5.58
CA ASP A 112 1.92 39.14 -6.39
C ASP A 112 2.08 38.33 -7.71
N ASP A 113 3.11 37.47 -7.77
CA ASP A 113 3.35 36.61 -8.92
C ASP A 113 2.41 35.40 -8.87
N SER A 114 1.82 35.00 -10.00
CA SER A 114 0.90 33.86 -10.01
C SER A 114 1.61 32.55 -9.66
N VAL A 115 1.42 32.08 -8.42
CA VAL A 115 2.08 30.87 -7.92
C VAL A 115 1.21 29.65 -8.20
N HIS A 116 1.85 28.59 -8.71
CA HIS A 116 1.26 27.27 -8.87
C HIS A 116 2.25 26.20 -8.42
N PHE A 117 1.76 25.01 -8.04
CA PHE A 117 2.66 23.89 -7.84
C PHE A 117 3.24 23.44 -9.19
N GLY A 118 4.56 23.40 -9.31
CA GLY A 118 5.22 22.88 -10.51
C GLY A 118 4.94 21.39 -10.68
N ASN A 119 5.58 20.57 -9.87
CA ASN A 119 5.30 19.14 -9.80
C ASN A 119 5.63 18.60 -8.40
N ALA A 120 5.12 17.41 -8.07
CA ALA A 120 5.36 16.77 -6.79
C ALA A 120 5.55 15.26 -6.93
N VAL A 121 6.43 14.70 -6.10
CA VAL A 121 6.68 13.26 -6.00
C VAL A 121 6.56 12.84 -4.54
N HIS A 122 5.76 11.80 -4.29
CA HIS A 122 5.76 11.09 -3.01
C HIS A 122 6.74 9.92 -3.11
N ARG A 123 7.84 9.98 -2.37
CA ARG A 123 8.80 8.88 -2.24
C ARG A 123 8.53 8.14 -0.96
N THR A 124 8.46 6.81 -1.02
CA THR A 124 8.36 5.97 0.18
C THR A 124 9.44 4.91 0.18
N HIS A 125 9.89 4.55 1.37
CA HIS A 125 10.77 3.42 1.62
C HIS A 125 10.21 2.65 2.81
N VAL A 126 9.90 1.37 2.58
CA VAL A 126 9.35 0.47 3.58
C VAL A 126 10.15 -0.82 3.56
N LYS A 127 10.82 -1.10 4.66
CA LYS A 127 11.56 -2.32 4.89
C LYS A 127 10.98 -3.03 6.10
N VAL A 128 10.49 -4.24 5.90
CA VAL A 128 10.01 -5.15 6.93
C VAL A 128 10.99 -6.32 6.99
N THR A 129 11.47 -6.63 8.19
CA THR A 129 12.29 -7.81 8.46
C THR A 129 11.59 -8.69 9.50
N GLU A 130 12.23 -9.79 9.89
CA GLU A 130 11.70 -10.64 10.96
C GLU A 130 11.70 -9.94 12.32
N GLU A 131 12.60 -8.96 12.52
CA GLU A 131 12.82 -8.30 13.81
C GLU A 131 12.25 -6.88 13.86
N ASP A 132 12.26 -6.17 12.73
CA ASP A 132 11.95 -4.75 12.68
C ASP A 132 11.16 -4.31 11.44
N THR A 133 10.62 -3.10 11.51
CA THR A 133 10.11 -2.39 10.33
C THR A 133 10.65 -0.97 10.33
N VAL A 134 11.22 -0.55 9.20
CA VAL A 134 11.62 0.81 8.91
C VAL A 134 10.74 1.33 7.78
N ALA A 135 9.87 2.30 8.08
CA ALA A 135 9.00 2.92 7.10
C ALA A 135 9.16 4.44 7.13
N GLY A 136 9.32 5.05 5.95
CA GLY A 136 9.49 6.49 5.80
C GLY A 136 8.92 6.98 4.48
N ALA A 137 8.46 8.22 4.48
CA ALA A 137 7.95 8.89 3.29
C ALA A 137 8.44 10.34 3.23
N VAL A 138 8.67 10.83 2.02
CA VAL A 138 9.05 12.23 1.75
C VAL A 138 8.24 12.74 0.57
N ASN A 139 7.64 13.91 0.74
CA ASN A 139 7.02 14.67 -0.35
C ASN A 139 8.04 15.66 -0.89
N VAL A 140 8.38 15.55 -2.16
CA VAL A 140 9.26 16.50 -2.85
C VAL A 140 8.40 17.36 -3.77
N ILE A 141 8.39 18.67 -3.53
CA ILE A 141 7.74 19.66 -4.39
C ILE A 141 8.86 20.42 -5.10
N TYR A 142 8.76 20.58 -6.41
CA TYR A 142 9.79 21.27 -7.19
C TYR A 142 9.19 22.07 -8.34
N THR A 143 9.94 23.09 -8.76
CA THR A 143 9.59 23.97 -9.87
C THR A 143 10.03 23.33 -11.19
N GLY A 144 9.10 22.89 -12.01
CA GLY A 144 9.37 22.29 -13.32
C GLY A 144 8.15 21.57 -13.90
N GLN A 145 7.95 21.67 -15.22
CA GLN A 145 6.88 20.95 -15.95
C GLN A 145 7.36 19.59 -16.46
N GLU A 146 8.65 19.29 -16.36
CA GLU A 146 9.17 17.97 -16.70
C GLU A 146 8.55 16.97 -15.74
N ASP A 147 7.88 15.95 -16.31
CA ASP A 147 7.61 14.74 -15.58
C ASP A 147 8.95 14.31 -14.98
N TYR A 148 9.01 14.14 -13.66
CA TYR A 148 10.16 13.52 -13.05
C TYR A 148 10.30 12.18 -13.77
N HIS A 149 11.25 12.09 -14.71
CA HIS A 149 11.65 10.85 -15.33
C HIS A 149 12.38 10.09 -14.22
N VAL A 150 11.64 9.64 -13.21
CA VAL A 150 12.02 8.50 -12.40
C VAL A 150 12.21 7.42 -13.45
N LEU A 151 13.46 7.11 -13.76
CA LEU A 151 13.87 6.08 -14.68
C LEU A 151 12.91 4.90 -14.52
N SER A 152 12.03 4.79 -15.51
CA SER A 152 10.98 3.81 -15.54
C SER A 152 11.64 2.45 -15.44
N SER A 153 11.18 1.65 -14.48
CA SER A 153 11.37 0.19 -14.35
C SER A 153 12.42 -0.32 -13.35
N ASP A 154 13.42 0.47 -12.93
CA ASP A 154 14.52 -0.04 -12.07
C ASP A 154 14.56 0.53 -10.63
N CYS A 155 13.74 1.55 -10.30
CA CYS A 155 13.84 2.24 -9.01
C CYS A 155 13.09 1.55 -7.85
N ASN A 156 12.24 0.57 -8.15
CA ASN A 156 11.59 -0.22 -7.11
C ASN A 156 12.48 -1.43 -6.78
N LYS A 157 13.44 -1.24 -5.87
CA LYS A 157 14.09 -2.39 -5.24
C LYS A 157 13.02 -3.15 -4.47
N ILE A 158 12.82 -4.40 -4.86
CA ILE A 158 11.87 -5.31 -4.23
C ILE A 158 12.63 -6.61 -3.95
N SER A 159 13.01 -6.82 -2.71
CA SER A 159 13.31 -8.17 -2.19
C SER A 159 12.13 -8.62 -1.35
N GLN A 160 11.64 -9.84 -1.54
CA GLN A 160 10.57 -10.38 -0.69
C GLN A 160 10.62 -11.90 -0.56
N ASN A 161 10.09 -12.42 0.55
CA ASN A 161 10.00 -13.86 0.80
C ASN A 161 8.65 -14.50 0.41
N TYR A 162 7.65 -13.70 0.03
CA TYR A 162 6.34 -14.20 -0.44
C TYR A 162 6.19 -14.12 -1.96
N TYR A 163 5.47 -15.09 -2.53
CA TYR A 163 5.38 -15.27 -3.99
C TYR A 163 3.96 -15.17 -4.57
N PHE A 164 2.96 -14.86 -3.72
CA PHE A 164 1.58 -14.63 -4.13
C PHE A 164 1.22 -13.13 -4.01
N PRO A 165 0.16 -12.65 -4.69
CA PRO A 165 -0.30 -11.27 -4.54
C PRO A 165 -0.88 -10.99 -3.16
N TYR A 166 -0.62 -9.80 -2.60
CA TYR A 166 -1.17 -9.35 -1.32
C TYR A 166 -1.26 -7.83 -1.24
N VAL A 167 -2.15 -7.32 -0.39
CA VAL A 167 -2.19 -5.92 0.07
C VAL A 167 -1.64 -5.90 1.49
N TRP A 168 -0.92 -4.85 1.86
CA TRP A 168 -0.39 -4.69 3.21
C TRP A 168 -0.68 -3.29 3.76
N LEU A 169 -0.82 -3.18 5.07
CA LEU A 169 -1.08 -1.94 5.80
C LEU A 169 -0.21 -1.88 7.05
N ILE A 170 0.43 -0.75 7.33
CA ILE A 170 0.92 -0.44 8.68
C ILE A 170 -0.18 0.38 9.35
N TYR A 171 -0.79 -0.16 10.40
CA TYR A 171 -1.97 0.41 11.04
C TYR A 171 -1.68 0.78 12.49
N ASP A 172 -2.06 2.00 12.87
CA ASP A 172 -2.05 2.49 14.25
C ASP A 172 -3.42 2.23 14.86
N LYS A 173 -3.49 1.22 15.74
CA LYS A 173 -4.73 0.78 16.38
C LYS A 173 -5.27 1.83 17.35
N GLN A 174 -4.38 2.53 18.05
CA GLN A 174 -4.75 3.58 19.00
C GLN A 174 -5.43 4.75 18.29
N ARG A 175 -4.86 5.21 17.17
CA ARG A 175 -5.37 6.34 16.38
C ARG A 175 -6.36 5.93 15.30
N ARG A 176 -6.58 4.62 15.13
CA ARG A 176 -7.40 4.01 14.08
C ARG A 176 -7.02 4.49 12.68
N ASN A 177 -5.72 4.61 12.42
CA ASN A 177 -5.20 5.25 11.21
C ASN A 177 -4.26 4.33 10.41
N VAL A 178 -4.35 4.38 9.09
CA VAL A 178 -3.40 3.74 8.19
C VAL A 178 -2.19 4.67 8.03
N LEU A 179 -1.01 4.20 8.42
CA LEU A 179 0.24 4.96 8.32
C LEU A 179 0.91 4.74 6.96
N PHE A 180 0.94 3.49 6.50
CA PHE A 180 1.45 3.10 5.18
C PHE A 180 0.57 2.02 4.60
N ALA A 181 0.47 1.99 3.27
CA ALA A 181 -0.24 0.96 2.54
C ALA A 181 0.50 0.64 1.24
N GLY A 182 0.38 -0.59 0.79
CA GLY A 182 0.87 -0.98 -0.52
C GLY A 182 0.29 -2.31 -0.98
N ALA A 183 0.56 -2.64 -2.24
CA ALA A 183 0.12 -3.88 -2.82
C ALA A 183 1.22 -4.51 -3.68
N PHE A 184 1.35 -5.82 -3.57
CA PHE A 184 2.19 -6.62 -4.44
C PHE A 184 1.30 -7.44 -5.37
N ASN A 185 1.43 -7.18 -6.68
CA ASN A 185 0.60 -7.79 -7.72
C ASN A 185 1.40 -8.72 -8.66
N LYS A 186 2.59 -9.17 -8.24
CA LYS A 186 3.36 -10.16 -9.01
C LYS A 186 3.01 -11.56 -8.52
N SER A 187 2.33 -12.34 -9.35
CA SER A 187 2.25 -13.79 -9.18
C SER A 187 3.43 -14.44 -9.89
N ARG A 188 4.23 -15.22 -9.18
CA ARG A 188 5.01 -16.29 -9.84
C ARG A 188 4.13 -17.53 -9.83
N SER A 189 4.09 -18.26 -10.94
CA SER A 189 3.47 -19.58 -10.97
C SER A 189 4.21 -20.49 -9.98
N LEU A 190 3.67 -20.63 -8.76
CA LEU A 190 4.09 -21.71 -7.88
C LEU A 190 3.46 -22.99 -8.41
N ASN A 191 4.23 -23.76 -9.17
CA ASN A 191 4.04 -25.19 -9.20
C ASN A 191 4.18 -25.67 -7.75
N CYS A 192 3.15 -26.38 -7.28
CA CYS A 192 2.99 -26.91 -5.93
C CYS A 192 4.33 -27.27 -5.27
N LEU A 193 4.62 -26.71 -4.09
CA LEU A 193 5.69 -27.23 -3.24
C LEU A 193 5.29 -28.66 -2.83
N PRO A 194 6.15 -29.67 -3.03
CA PRO A 194 5.92 -30.99 -2.45
C PRO A 194 6.16 -30.90 -0.93
N VAL A 195 5.32 -31.66 -0.22
CA VAL A 195 5.38 -31.91 1.23
C VAL A 195 6.73 -32.50 1.62
#